data_AF-A0A8D8WH49-F1
#
_entry.id   AF-A0A8D8WH49-F1
#
_cell.length_a   1.000
_cell.length_b   1.000
_cell.length_c   1.000
_cell.angle_alpha   90.00
_cell.angle_beta   90.00
_cell.angle_gamma   90.00
#
_symmetry.space_group_name_H-M   'P 1'
#
loop_
_entity.id
_entity.type
_entity.pdbx_description
1 polymer ?
#
loop_
_entity_poly.entity_id
_entity_poly.type
_entity_poly.pdbx_seq_one_letter_code
_entity_poly.pdbx_strand_id
1 'polypeptide(L)'
;MEQNARNQITLWGPTGEIVDYANKQWSGVVSSYFLPRWTLFLDYLNTSLATNTSFDQNKYNTDVLNNVEKPFTYSLETYPDTPSGDSYQIAKKLYQYWIPKVSASQNLSPFATLS
;
A
#
# COMPACT_ATOMS: atom_id res chain seq x y z
N MET A 1 7.99 22.59 5.93
CA MET A 1 9.01 21.55 6.19
C MET A 1 8.42 20.16 6.06
N GLU A 2 7.23 19.89 6.62
CA GLU A 2 6.57 18.59 6.57
C GLU A 2 6.31 18.05 5.14
N GLN A 3 5.86 18.89 4.21
CA GLN A 3 5.67 18.50 2.81
C GLN A 3 6.95 17.90 2.18
N ASN A 4 8.12 18.50 2.47
CA ASN A 4 9.39 17.98 1.97
C ASN A 4 9.71 16.60 2.57
N ALA A 5 9.39 16.40 3.85
CA ALA A 5 9.58 15.11 4.52
C ALA A 5 8.66 14.04 3.91
N ARG A 6 7.38 14.36 3.68
CA ARG A 6 6.42 13.46 3.02
C ARG A 6 6.85 13.10 1.61
N ASN A 7 7.27 14.10 0.83
CA ASN A 7 7.78 13.89 -0.53
C ASN A 7 9.01 12.97 -0.55
N GLN A 8 9.94 13.16 0.38
CA GLN A 8 11.16 12.34 0.50
C GLN A 8 10.90 10.87 0.80
N ILE A 9 9.77 10.49 1.38
CA ILE A 9 9.45 9.08 1.66
C ILE A 9 8.41 8.49 0.68
N THR A 10 7.98 9.27 -0.31
CA THR A 10 6.96 8.88 -1.30
C THR A 10 7.39 9.23 -2.73
N LEU A 11 7.01 10.39 -3.26
CA LEU A 11 7.21 10.76 -4.67
C LEU A 11 8.67 10.99 -5.07
N TRP A 12 9.52 11.41 -4.13
CA TRP A 12 10.93 11.74 -4.37
C TRP A 12 11.18 12.85 -5.41
N GLY A 13 10.14 13.62 -5.74
CA GLY A 13 10.17 14.81 -6.59
C GLY A 13 8.74 15.28 -6.91
N PRO A 14 8.58 16.42 -7.61
CA PRO A 14 7.27 17.05 -7.82
C PRO A 14 6.26 16.20 -8.60
N THR A 15 6.71 15.25 -9.41
CA THR A 15 5.83 14.42 -10.25
C THR A 15 6.00 12.92 -10.07
N GLY A 16 6.73 12.47 -9.04
CA GLY A 16 6.96 11.03 -8.82
C GLY A 16 8.13 10.50 -9.64
N GLU A 17 9.27 11.16 -9.58
CA GLU A 17 10.46 10.83 -10.37
C GLU A 17 11.07 9.49 -9.94
N ILE A 18 11.02 9.18 -8.64
CA ILE A 18 11.49 7.91 -8.08
C ILE A 18 10.53 7.43 -6.98
N VAL A 19 9.27 7.20 -7.39
CA VAL A 19 8.18 6.80 -6.48
C VAL A 19 8.62 5.63 -5.59
N ASP A 20 8.39 5.79 -4.29
CA ASP A 20 8.64 4.83 -3.21
C ASP A 20 10.12 4.49 -2.93
N TYR A 21 11.09 5.19 -3.52
CA TYR A 21 12.52 4.89 -3.34
C TYR A 21 12.96 4.82 -1.86
N ALA A 22 12.53 5.79 -1.06
CA ALA A 22 12.83 5.86 0.36
C ALA A 22 11.61 5.56 1.23
N ASN A 23 10.75 4.64 0.79
CA ASN A 23 9.57 4.25 1.55
C ASN A 23 9.89 3.77 2.98
N LYS A 24 8.88 3.87 3.83
CA LYS A 24 8.93 3.45 5.24
C LYS A 24 7.62 2.75 5.61
N GLN A 25 7.72 1.69 6.41
CA GLN A 25 6.56 0.98 6.95
C GLN A 25 6.08 1.63 8.26
N TRP A 26 5.85 2.95 8.22
CA TRP A 26 5.36 3.70 9.37
C TRP A 26 3.83 3.70 9.41
N SER A 27 3.23 3.66 10.60
CA SER A 27 1.78 3.52 10.77
C SER A 27 0.98 4.53 9.95
N GLY A 28 1.30 5.83 10.06
CA GLY A 28 0.64 6.90 9.31
C GLY A 28 0.85 6.81 7.79
N VAL A 29 2.02 6.34 7.35
CA VAL A 29 2.30 6.15 5.91
C VAL A 29 1.53 4.95 5.37
N VAL A 30 1.46 3.86 6.13
CA VAL A 30 0.67 2.68 5.75
C VAL A 30 -0.80 3.03 5.66
N SER A 31 -1.36 3.75 6.65
CA SER A 31 -2.78 4.10 6.66
C SER A 31 -3.17 5.17 5.64
N SER A 32 -2.35 6.20 5.44
CA SER A 32 -2.73 7.39 4.68
C SER A 32 -2.10 7.46 3.28
N TYR A 33 -1.14 6.58 2.95
CA TYR A 33 -0.51 6.52 1.62
C TYR A 33 -0.64 5.13 0.99
N PHE A 34 -0.17 4.06 1.62
CA PHE A 34 -0.20 2.74 0.99
C PHE A 34 -1.59 2.12 0.92
N LEU A 35 -2.38 2.21 2.00
CA LEU A 35 -3.72 1.65 2.02
C LEU A 35 -4.63 2.25 0.94
N PRO A 36 -4.74 3.58 0.76
CA PRO A 36 -5.57 4.14 -0.30
C PRO A 36 -5.08 3.79 -1.72
N ARG A 37 -3.76 3.63 -1.93
CA ARG A 37 -3.21 3.14 -3.23
C ARG A 37 -3.69 1.73 -3.53
N TRP A 38 -3.59 0.82 -2.55
CA TRP A 38 -4.06 -0.55 -2.69
C TRP A 38 -5.58 -0.63 -2.89
N THR A 39 -6.35 0.17 -2.16
CA THR A 39 -7.81 0.24 -2.35
C THR A 39 -8.15 0.67 -3.77
N LEU A 40 -7.57 1.77 -4.26
CA LEU A 40 -7.81 2.27 -5.61
C LEU A 40 -7.42 1.23 -6.68
N PHE A 41 -6.30 0.55 -6.50
CA PHE A 41 -5.86 -0.50 -7.41
C PHE A 41 -6.85 -1.67 -7.48
N LEU A 42 -7.32 -2.16 -6.32
CA LEU A 42 -8.29 -3.24 -6.25
C LEU A 42 -9.65 -2.84 -6.84
N ASP A 43 -10.08 -1.59 -6.65
CA ASP A 43 -11.32 -1.07 -7.24
C ASP A 43 -11.26 -1.04 -8.77
N TYR A 44 -10.10 -0.67 -9.32
CA TYR A 44 -9.85 -0.74 -10.76
C TYR A 44 -9.93 -2.17 -11.29
N LEU A 45 -9.27 -3.13 -10.61
CA LEU A 45 -9.33 -4.54 -11.00
C LEU A 45 -10.75 -5.09 -10.91
N ASN A 46 -11.49 -4.77 -9.85
CA ASN A 46 -12.88 -5.18 -9.68
C ASN A 46 -13.76 -4.61 -10.81
N THR A 47 -13.55 -3.35 -11.19
CA THR A 47 -14.27 -2.72 -12.30
C THR A 47 -13.97 -3.45 -13.61
N SER A 48 -12.69 -3.65 -13.94
CA SER A 48 -12.27 -4.39 -15.14
C SER A 48 -12.90 -5.79 -15.22
N LEU A 49 -12.96 -6.52 -14.11
CA LEU A 49 -13.61 -7.82 -14.03
C LEU A 49 -15.12 -7.72 -14.25
N ALA A 50 -15.80 -6.75 -13.62
CA ALA A 50 -17.24 -6.57 -13.74
C ALA A 50 -17.68 -6.12 -15.14
N THR A 51 -16.86 -5.33 -15.82
CA THR A 51 -17.15 -4.80 -17.17
C THR A 51 -16.54 -5.65 -18.28
N ASN A 52 -15.81 -6.71 -17.95
CA ASN A 52 -15.06 -7.54 -18.90
C ASN A 52 -14.13 -6.70 -19.81
N THR A 53 -13.44 -5.73 -19.22
CA THR A 53 -12.46 -4.88 -19.90
C THR A 53 -11.07 -5.10 -19.32
N SER A 54 -10.02 -4.76 -20.07
CA SER A 54 -8.66 -4.79 -19.53
C SER A 54 -8.45 -3.70 -18.47
N PHE A 55 -7.43 -3.89 -17.63
CA PHE A 55 -6.97 -2.88 -16.68
C PHE A 55 -6.20 -1.77 -17.43
N ASP A 56 -6.67 -0.53 -17.31
CA ASP A 56 -6.00 0.65 -17.88
C ASP A 56 -4.96 1.20 -16.89
N GLN A 57 -3.72 0.78 -17.08
CA GLN A 57 -2.58 1.21 -16.27
C GLN A 57 -2.36 2.73 -16.33
N ASN A 58 -2.56 3.37 -17.49
CA ASN A 58 -2.28 4.80 -17.66
C ASN A 58 -3.32 5.64 -16.90
N LYS A 59 -4.59 5.24 -16.98
CA LYS A 59 -5.65 5.86 -16.20
C LYS A 59 -5.42 5.66 -14.71
N TYR A 60 -5.10 4.44 -14.27
CA TYR A 60 -4.76 4.17 -12.88
C TYR A 60 -3.58 5.03 -12.39
N ASN A 61 -2.48 5.11 -13.15
CA ASN A 61 -1.30 5.90 -12.80
C ASN A 61 -1.65 7.40 -12.62
N THR A 62 -2.53 7.91 -13.48
CA THR A 62 -3.00 9.29 -13.38
C THR A 62 -3.86 9.49 -12.13
N ASP A 63 -4.78 8.56 -11.86
CA ASP A 63 -5.71 8.67 -10.75
C ASP A 63 -5.02 8.44 -9.41
N VAL A 64 -4.09 7.49 -9.29
CA VAL A 64 -3.34 7.25 -8.05
C VAL A 64 -2.45 8.43 -7.68
N LEU A 65 -1.79 9.05 -8.65
CA LEU A 65 -0.98 10.24 -8.44
C LEU A 65 -1.83 11.42 -7.93
N ASN A 66 -2.98 11.65 -8.56
CA ASN A 66 -3.81 12.82 -8.27
C ASN A 66 -4.73 12.65 -7.06
N ASN A 67 -5.22 11.42 -6.80
CA ASN A 67 -6.20 11.16 -5.75
C ASN A 67 -5.55 10.65 -4.46
N VAL A 68 -4.31 10.17 -4.51
CA VAL A 68 -3.62 9.62 -3.33
C VAL A 68 -2.25 10.26 -3.10
N GLU A 69 -1.32 10.13 -4.05
CA GLU A 69 0.09 10.42 -3.79
C GLU A 69 0.38 11.92 -3.60
N LYS A 70 -0.20 12.78 -4.45
CA LYS A 70 -0.16 14.24 -4.26
C LYS A 70 -0.94 14.66 -3.01
N PRO A 71 -2.22 14.30 -2.81
CA PRO A 71 -2.95 14.67 -1.61
C PRO A 71 -2.23 14.30 -0.31
N PHE A 72 -1.62 13.12 -0.22
CA PHE A 72 -0.80 12.74 0.93
C PHE A 72 0.36 13.71 1.14
N THR A 73 1.08 14.08 0.09
CA THR A 73 2.25 14.97 0.14
C THR A 73 1.90 16.37 0.64
N TYR A 74 0.75 16.90 0.24
CA TYR A 74 0.28 18.24 0.59
C TYR A 74 -0.66 18.27 1.81
N SER A 75 -0.96 17.11 2.41
CA SER A 75 -1.84 17.00 3.57
C SER A 75 -1.28 17.71 4.80
N LEU A 76 -2.18 18.24 5.62
CA LEU A 76 -1.90 18.80 6.95
C LEU A 76 -2.34 17.84 8.08
N GLU A 77 -2.66 16.59 7.74
CA GLU A 77 -3.02 15.55 8.70
C GLU A 77 -1.86 15.27 9.67
N THR A 78 -2.13 15.34 10.98
CA THR A 78 -1.13 15.03 12.01
C THR A 78 -1.18 13.56 12.40
N TYR A 79 -0.02 12.95 12.67
CA TYR A 79 0.09 11.57 13.15
C TYR A 79 0.49 11.53 14.64
N PRO A 80 0.01 10.53 15.42
CA PRO A 80 0.42 10.35 16.81
C PRO A 80 1.92 10.10 16.93
N ASP A 81 2.54 10.72 17.92
CA ASP A 81 3.95 10.57 18.28
C ASP A 81 4.17 9.58 19.45
N THR A 82 3.07 9.15 20.08
CA THR A 82 3.07 8.17 21.16
C THR A 82 2.59 6.81 20.65
N PRO A 83 3.29 5.72 20.99
CA PRO A 83 2.88 4.37 20.60
C PRO A 83 1.58 3.97 21.32
N SER A 84 0.77 3.16 20.64
CA SER A 84 -0.47 2.61 21.19
C SER A 84 -0.62 1.13 20.80
N GLY A 85 -1.23 0.35 21.70
CA GLY A 85 -1.42 -1.09 21.54
C GLY A 85 -0.29 -1.96 22.11
N ASP A 86 -0.55 -3.27 22.16
CA ASP A 86 0.42 -4.28 22.60
C ASP A 86 1.02 -4.99 21.38
N SER A 87 2.31 -4.75 21.13
CA SER A 87 3.02 -5.27 19.96
C SER A 87 3.09 -6.80 19.94
N TYR A 88 3.22 -7.45 21.11
CA TYR A 88 3.27 -8.91 21.20
C TYR A 88 1.90 -9.51 20.86
N GLN A 89 0.82 -8.96 21.42
CA GLN A 89 -0.53 -9.47 21.14
C GLN A 89 -0.93 -9.27 19.68
N ILE A 90 -0.58 -8.12 19.09
CA ILE A 90 -0.84 -7.84 17.67
C ILE A 90 -0.05 -8.80 16.78
N ALA A 91 1.25 -8.97 17.04
CA ALA A 91 2.10 -9.89 16.26
C ALA A 91 1.60 -11.34 16.35
N LYS A 92 1.24 -11.79 17.56
CA LYS A 92 0.66 -13.12 17.78
C LYS A 92 -0.63 -13.31 17.00
N LYS A 93 -1.54 -12.33 17.03
CA LYS A 93 -2.80 -12.37 16.28
C LYS A 93 -2.56 -12.45 14.77
N LEU A 94 -1.65 -11.64 14.23
CA LEU A 94 -1.29 -11.65 12.82
C LEU A 94 -0.69 -12.99 12.40
N TYR A 95 0.23 -13.54 13.19
CA TYR A 95 0.85 -14.84 12.93
C TYR A 95 -0.21 -15.95 12.87
N GLN A 96 -1.07 -16.03 13.88
CA GLN A 96 -2.13 -17.04 13.97
C GLN A 96 -3.13 -16.96 12.81
N TYR A 97 -3.40 -15.74 12.31
CA TYR A 97 -4.34 -15.54 11.20
C TYR A 97 -3.71 -15.85 9.82
N TRP A 98 -2.49 -15.38 9.57
CA TRP A 98 -1.89 -15.42 8.23
C TRP A 98 -1.13 -16.72 7.93
N ILE A 99 -0.43 -17.31 8.91
CA ILE A 99 0.41 -18.50 8.66
C ILE A 99 -0.38 -19.68 8.08
N PRO A 100 -1.55 -20.08 8.63
CA PRO A 100 -2.31 -21.19 8.06
C PRO A 100 -2.74 -20.95 6.60
N LYS A 101 -3.05 -19.69 6.25
CA LYS A 101 -3.49 -19.31 4.89
C LYS A 101 -2.32 -19.34 3.89
N VAL A 102 -1.14 -18.91 4.32
CA VAL A 102 0.09 -18.97 3.51
C VAL A 102 0.52 -20.41 3.28
N SER A 103 0.51 -21.26 4.32
CA SER A 103 0.85 -22.67 4.16
C SER A 103 -0.15 -23.39 3.24
N ALA A 104 -1.44 -23.08 3.35
CA ALA A 104 -2.45 -23.65 2.46
C ALA A 104 -2.27 -23.23 0.99
N SER A 105 -1.90 -21.97 0.72
CA SER A 105 -1.68 -21.49 -0.66
C SER A 105 -0.41 -22.07 -1.30
N GLN A 106 0.66 -22.30 -0.52
CA GLN A 106 1.88 -22.94 -1.01
C GLN A 106 1.65 -24.38 -1.47
N ASN A 107 0.77 -25.11 -0.78
CA ASN A 107 0.40 -26.48 -1.14
C ASN A 107 -0.48 -26.58 -2.40
N LEU A 108 -1.05 -25.47 -2.85
CA LEU A 108 -1.85 -25.38 -4.08
C LEU A 108 -1.05 -24.85 -5.29
N SER A 109 0.24 -24.53 -5.10
CA SER A 109 1.11 -24.07 -6.18
C SER A 109 1.50 -25.23 -7.10
N PRO A 110 1.30 -25.12 -8.44
CA PRO A 110 1.73 -26.14 -9.39
C PRO A 110 3.27 -26.31 -9.49
N PHE A 111 4.04 -25.51 -8.76
CA PHE A 111 5.51 -25.56 -8.71
C PHE A 111 6.09 -26.19 -7.43
N ALA A 112 5.25 -26.74 -6.55
CA ALA A 112 5.70 -27.30 -5.26
C ALA A 112 6.36 -28.68 -5.35
N THR A 113 6.43 -29.32 -6.52
CA THR A 113 7.05 -30.64 -6.71
C THR A 113 8.17 -30.61 -7.74
N LEU A 114 9.30 -29.99 -7.42
CA LEU A 114 10.59 -30.31 -8.03
C LEU A 114 11.69 -30.16 -6.96
N SER A 115 11.98 -31.27 -6.27
CA SER A 115 13.24 -31.52 -5.57
C SER A 115 13.69 -32.93 -5.87
#